data_AF-F0W4Z6-F1
#
_entry.id   AF-F0W4Z6-F1
#
_cell.length_a   1.000
_cell.length_b   1.000
_cell.length_c   1.000
_cell.angle_alpha   90.00
_cell.angle_beta   90.00
_cell.angle_gamma   90.00
#
_symmetry.space_group_name_H-M   'P 1'
#
loop_
_entity.id
_entity.type
_entity.pdbx_description
1 polymer ?
#
loop_
_entity_poly.entity_id
_entity_poly.type
_entity_poly.pdbx_seq_one_letter_code
_entity_poly.pdbx_strand_id
1 'polypeptide(L)'
;MSRTLAKFLPELPGQYKRSKAQSIQWWALKRIAIEGQCTSYRTRNMTRVARIGHGLTLGNDSEKTIVTWINLLRQDGVPVSSRMVKKKATSIANSMKLPEGSFAASPSWQKGFFTSESTGNADKKAKRTNYSSRSR
;
A
#
# COMPACT_ATOMS: atom_id res chain seq x y z
N MET A 1 22.14 -23.99 -5.36
CA MET A 1 22.04 -22.55 -5.03
C MET A 1 23.34 -21.78 -5.22
N SER A 2 24.48 -22.32 -4.78
CA SER A 2 25.81 -21.72 -4.96
C SER A 2 26.18 -21.46 -6.42
N ARG A 3 25.99 -22.44 -7.32
CA ARG A 3 26.25 -22.28 -8.77
C ARG A 3 25.42 -21.17 -9.42
N THR A 4 24.14 -21.05 -9.06
CA THR A 4 23.24 -20.01 -9.59
C THR A 4 23.68 -18.61 -9.14
N LEU A 5 24.05 -18.45 -7.88
CA LEU A 5 24.58 -17.18 -7.37
C LEU A 5 25.94 -16.85 -7.99
N ALA A 6 26.84 -17.82 -8.14
CA ALA A 6 28.14 -17.60 -8.77
C ALA A 6 28.00 -17.17 -10.24
N LYS A 7 27.03 -17.74 -10.97
CA LYS A 7 26.79 -17.42 -12.39
C LYS A 7 26.13 -16.05 -12.61
N PHE A 8 25.08 -15.74 -11.84
CA PHE A 8 24.25 -14.54 -12.07
C PHE A 8 24.61 -13.36 -11.17
N LEU A 9 25.35 -13.60 -10.10
CA LEU A 9 25.60 -12.67 -9.00
C LEU A 9 27.03 -12.82 -8.44
N PRO A 10 28.08 -12.78 -9.30
CA PRO A 10 29.46 -13.07 -8.88
C PRO A 10 30.00 -12.03 -7.89
N GLU A 11 29.73 -10.74 -8.14
CA GLU A 11 30.27 -9.58 -7.41
C GLU A 11 29.69 -9.37 -6.00
N LEU A 12 28.74 -10.21 -5.56
CA LEU A 12 28.10 -10.01 -4.27
C LEU A 12 29.00 -10.43 -3.09
N PRO A 13 29.16 -9.59 -2.06
CA PRO A 13 29.83 -9.98 -0.84
C PRO A 13 29.07 -11.11 -0.12
N GLY A 14 29.80 -11.95 0.64
CA GLY A 14 29.26 -13.20 1.21
C GLY A 14 27.96 -13.05 2.01
N GLN A 15 27.82 -11.97 2.79
CA GLN A 15 26.60 -11.69 3.55
C GLN A 15 25.37 -11.48 2.66
N TYR A 16 25.54 -10.78 1.53
CA TYR A 16 24.45 -10.50 0.59
C TYR A 16 24.15 -11.71 -0.31
N LYS A 17 25.14 -12.56 -0.58
CA LYS A 17 24.95 -13.84 -1.28
C LYS A 17 23.93 -14.71 -0.54
N ARG A 18 24.03 -14.82 0.78
CA ARG A 18 23.08 -15.60 1.61
C ARG A 18 21.66 -15.03 1.54
N SER A 19 21.48 -13.73 1.76
CA SER A 19 20.16 -13.08 1.70
C SER A 19 19.52 -13.21 0.32
N LYS A 20 20.33 -13.13 -0.75
CA LYS A 20 19.83 -13.30 -2.12
C LYS A 20 19.52 -14.76 -2.45
N ALA A 21 20.29 -15.71 -1.93
CA ALA A 21 19.96 -17.14 -1.97
C ALA A 21 18.57 -17.39 -1.38
N GLN A 22 18.31 -16.84 -0.20
CA GLN A 22 16.99 -16.96 0.44
C GLN A 22 15.90 -16.33 -0.43
N SER A 23 16.13 -15.13 -0.97
CA SER A 23 15.15 -14.47 -1.86
C SER A 23 14.80 -15.33 -3.08
N ILE A 24 15.80 -15.91 -3.75
CA ILE A 24 15.59 -16.75 -4.93
C ILE A 24 14.85 -18.05 -4.54
N GLN A 25 15.17 -18.66 -3.39
CA GLN A 25 14.41 -19.80 -2.87
C GLN A 25 12.94 -19.43 -2.60
N TRP A 26 12.71 -18.28 -1.95
CA TRP A 26 11.37 -17.76 -1.72
C TRP A 26 10.60 -17.51 -3.01
N TRP A 27 11.25 -16.95 -4.04
CA TRP A 27 10.64 -16.76 -5.36
C TRP A 27 10.33 -18.07 -6.06
N ALA A 28 11.21 -19.08 -5.96
CA ALA A 28 10.96 -20.40 -6.50
C ALA A 28 9.74 -21.07 -5.84
N LEU A 29 9.65 -21.01 -4.49
CA LEU A 29 8.51 -21.53 -3.74
C LEU A 29 7.19 -20.82 -4.08
N LYS A 30 7.23 -19.51 -4.37
CA LYS A 30 6.05 -18.69 -4.68
C LYS A 30 5.81 -18.48 -6.17
N ARG A 31 6.50 -19.21 -7.05
CA ARG A 31 6.50 -19.00 -8.51
C ARG A 31 5.09 -18.87 -9.07
N ILE A 32 4.21 -19.84 -8.78
CA ILE A 32 2.82 -19.88 -9.29
C ILE A 32 2.05 -18.61 -8.91
N ALA A 33 2.19 -18.16 -7.65
CA ALA A 33 1.51 -16.96 -7.19
C ALA A 33 2.06 -15.68 -7.85
N ILE A 34 3.37 -15.62 -8.09
CA ILE A 34 4.01 -14.49 -8.80
C ILE A 34 3.55 -14.46 -10.26
N GLU A 35 3.56 -15.61 -10.95
CA GLU A 35 3.13 -15.73 -12.34
C GLU A 35 1.66 -15.37 -12.51
N GLY A 36 0.77 -15.87 -11.63
CA GLY A 36 -0.64 -15.48 -11.63
C GLY A 36 -0.86 -13.97 -11.46
N GLN A 37 -0.04 -13.33 -10.64
CA GLN A 37 -0.07 -11.87 -10.44
C GLN A 37 0.44 -11.11 -11.67
N CYS A 38 1.41 -11.66 -12.42
CA CYS A 38 1.92 -11.09 -13.66
C CYS A 38 0.90 -11.17 -14.81
N THR A 39 0.05 -12.18 -14.82
CA THR A 39 -0.99 -12.35 -15.85
C THR A 39 -2.12 -11.32 -15.72
N SER A 40 -2.40 -10.84 -14.50
CA SER A 40 -3.45 -9.86 -14.27
C SER A 40 -3.03 -8.46 -14.71
N TYR A 41 -3.85 -7.82 -15.55
CA TYR A 41 -3.67 -6.45 -16.02
C TYR A 41 -3.41 -5.45 -14.89
N ARG A 42 -4.09 -5.63 -13.76
CA ARG A 42 -4.02 -4.70 -12.61
C ARG A 42 -2.70 -4.80 -11.84
N THR A 43 -2.00 -5.91 -11.95
CA THR A 43 -0.91 -6.25 -11.02
C THR A 43 0.41 -6.59 -11.72
N ARG A 44 0.40 -6.71 -13.06
CA ARG A 44 1.59 -7.02 -13.88
C ARG A 44 2.76 -6.03 -13.73
N ASN A 45 2.47 -4.77 -13.45
CA ASN A 45 3.50 -3.73 -13.27
C ASN A 45 3.92 -3.56 -11.80
N MET A 46 3.36 -4.35 -10.87
CA MET A 46 3.70 -4.25 -9.45
C MET A 46 4.97 -5.05 -9.15
N THR A 47 5.95 -4.40 -8.52
CA THR A 47 7.19 -5.03 -8.08
C THR A 47 7.10 -5.65 -6.68
N ARG A 48 6.01 -5.37 -5.94
CA ARG A 48 5.74 -5.88 -4.60
C ARG A 48 4.25 -6.07 -4.38
N VAL A 49 3.87 -7.15 -3.71
CA VAL A 49 2.51 -7.37 -3.23
C VAL A 49 2.38 -6.82 -1.81
N ALA A 50 1.40 -5.95 -1.58
CA ALA A 50 1.11 -5.46 -0.24
C ALA A 50 0.57 -6.59 0.65
N ARG A 51 0.95 -6.61 1.93
CA ARG A 51 0.32 -7.52 2.90
C ARG A 51 -1.18 -7.24 2.95
N ILE A 52 -1.98 -8.29 3.16
CA ILE A 52 -3.41 -8.17 3.48
C ILE A 52 -3.55 -7.15 4.62
N GLY A 53 -4.50 -6.23 4.54
CA GLY A 53 -4.65 -5.14 5.52
C GLY A 53 -3.89 -3.85 5.22
N HIS A 54 -2.82 -3.91 4.40
CA HIS A 54 -1.93 -2.78 4.12
C HIS A 54 -2.11 -2.15 2.73
N GLY A 55 -2.68 -2.88 1.77
CA GLY A 55 -2.89 -2.40 0.40
C GLY A 55 -4.28 -1.81 0.13
N LEU A 56 -5.23 -1.98 1.05
CA LEU A 56 -6.57 -1.41 0.93
C LEU A 56 -6.54 0.03 1.43
N THR A 57 -6.58 0.98 0.50
CA THR A 57 -6.99 2.35 0.78
C THR A 57 -8.51 2.37 0.88
N LEU A 58 -9.04 3.10 1.87
CA LEU A 58 -10.47 3.44 1.91
C LEU A 58 -10.88 4.12 0.59
N GLY A 59 -12.12 3.92 0.16
CA GLY A 59 -12.66 4.61 -1.01
C GLY A 59 -12.64 6.13 -0.81
N ASN A 60 -12.60 6.88 -1.91
CA ASN A 60 -12.57 8.35 -1.88
C ASN A 60 -13.68 8.95 -0.99
N ASP A 61 -14.88 8.41 -1.02
CA ASP A 61 -16.01 8.93 -0.25
C ASP A 61 -15.90 8.61 1.25
N SER A 62 -15.35 7.45 1.57
CA SER A 62 -15.03 7.06 2.95
C SER A 62 -13.96 7.97 3.56
N GLU A 63 -12.92 8.31 2.77
CA GLU A 63 -11.88 9.25 3.19
C GLU A 63 -12.44 10.66 3.41
N LYS A 64 -13.33 11.15 2.53
CA LYS A 64 -14.02 12.43 2.73
C LYS A 64 -14.81 12.48 4.03
N THR A 65 -15.53 11.40 4.37
CA THR A 65 -16.26 11.32 5.64
C THR A 65 -15.34 11.44 6.85
N ILE A 66 -14.14 10.85 6.78
CA ILE A 66 -13.13 10.98 7.83
C ILE A 66 -12.61 12.42 7.89
N VAL A 67 -12.35 13.05 6.75
CA VAL A 67 -11.91 14.45 6.67
C VAL A 67 -12.95 15.41 7.25
N THR A 68 -14.21 15.29 6.87
CA THR A 68 -15.30 16.10 7.43
C THR A 68 -15.37 15.94 8.95
N TRP A 69 -15.28 14.70 9.45
CA TRP A 69 -15.25 14.43 10.89
C TRP A 69 -14.04 15.05 11.60
N ILE A 70 -12.85 15.03 10.98
CA ILE A 70 -11.65 15.70 11.52
C ILE A 70 -11.85 17.21 11.57
N ASN A 71 -12.40 17.80 10.51
CA ASN A 71 -12.60 19.25 10.42
C ASN A 71 -13.60 19.75 11.45
N LEU A 72 -14.69 19.01 11.70
CA LEU A 72 -15.63 19.32 12.77
C LEU A 72 -14.93 19.32 14.15
N LEU A 73 -14.14 18.29 14.45
CA LEU A 73 -13.41 18.24 15.72
C LEU A 73 -12.38 19.37 15.87
N ARG A 74 -11.73 19.76 14.77
CA ARG A 74 -10.78 20.89 14.77
C ARG A 74 -11.49 22.23 14.96
N GLN A 75 -12.69 22.40 14.41
CA GLN A 75 -13.54 23.58 14.66
C GLN A 75 -13.93 23.68 16.14
N ASP A 76 -14.20 22.54 16.78
CA ASP A 76 -14.48 22.45 18.22
C ASP A 76 -13.23 22.58 19.11
N GLY A 77 -12.05 22.85 18.53
CA GLY A 77 -10.79 22.97 19.25
C GLY A 77 -10.21 21.65 19.76
N VAL A 78 -10.76 20.51 19.35
CA VAL A 78 -10.33 19.18 19.79
C VAL A 78 -9.17 18.69 18.92
N PRO A 79 -7.99 18.41 19.50
CA PRO A 79 -6.87 17.86 18.74
C PRO A 79 -7.16 16.41 18.33
N VAL A 80 -7.03 16.12 17.03
CA VAL A 80 -7.24 14.76 16.51
C VAL A 80 -5.93 13.99 16.45
N SER A 81 -5.81 12.93 17.24
CA SER A 81 -4.66 12.03 17.22
C SER A 81 -4.78 10.94 16.14
N SER A 82 -3.62 10.39 15.73
CA SER A 82 -3.54 9.25 14.80
C SER A 82 -4.35 8.03 15.26
N ARG A 83 -4.39 7.78 16.58
CA ARG A 83 -5.18 6.70 17.19
C ARG A 83 -6.68 6.91 17.01
N MET A 84 -7.16 8.15 17.04
CA MET A 84 -8.57 8.47 16.81
C MET A 84 -8.94 8.24 15.34
N VAL A 85 -8.10 8.71 14.42
CA VAL A 85 -8.28 8.46 12.98
C VAL A 85 -8.29 6.97 12.68
N LYS A 86 -7.39 6.19 13.29
CA LYS A 86 -7.40 4.72 13.18
C LYS A 86 -8.76 4.13 13.56
N LYS A 87 -9.28 4.47 14.74
CA LYS A 87 -10.58 3.96 15.23
C LYS A 87 -11.73 4.33 14.29
N LYS A 88 -11.79 5.58 13.84
CA LYS A 88 -12.83 6.05 12.92
C LYS A 88 -12.75 5.34 11.57
N ALA A 89 -11.54 5.23 11.02
CA ALA A 89 -11.30 4.59 9.73
C ALA A 89 -11.63 3.09 9.77
N THR A 90 -11.29 2.38 10.84
CA THR A 90 -11.68 0.97 11.02
C THR A 90 -13.18 0.81 11.21
N SER A 91 -13.83 1.72 11.94
CA SER A 91 -15.30 1.69 12.10
C SER A 91 -16.02 1.88 10.76
N ILE A 92 -15.55 2.80 9.91
CA ILE A 92 -16.10 3.00 8.57
C ILE A 92 -15.87 1.78 7.69
N ALA A 93 -14.67 1.18 7.73
CA ALA A 93 -14.39 -0.05 6.99
C ALA A 93 -15.34 -1.20 7.40
N ASN A 94 -15.59 -1.36 8.69
CA ASN A 94 -16.54 -2.35 9.21
C ASN A 94 -17.98 -2.07 8.73
N SER A 95 -18.41 -0.81 8.70
CA SER A 95 -19.75 -0.45 8.17
C SER A 95 -19.91 -0.74 6.67
N MET A 96 -18.81 -0.73 5.92
CA MET A 96 -18.78 -1.03 4.49
C MET A 96 -18.76 -2.54 4.21
N LYS A 97 -18.92 -3.39 5.24
CA LYS A 97 -18.84 -4.85 5.15
C LYS A 97 -17.54 -5.35 4.51
N LEU A 98 -16.46 -4.59 4.67
CA LEU A 98 -15.15 -5.09 4.28
C LEU A 98 -14.79 -6.29 5.17
N PRO A 99 -14.14 -7.34 4.64
CA PRO A 99 -13.75 -8.51 5.43
C PRO A 99 -12.93 -8.08 6.65
N GLU A 100 -13.17 -8.70 7.80
CA GLU A 100 -12.44 -8.36 9.02
C GLU A 100 -10.92 -8.54 8.81
N GLY A 101 -10.13 -7.54 9.21
CA GLY A 101 -8.67 -7.52 8.98
C GLY A 101 -8.24 -7.08 7.58
N SER A 102 -9.16 -6.81 6.65
CA SER A 102 -8.83 -6.31 5.31
C SER A 102 -8.35 -4.85 5.30
N PHE A 103 -8.74 -4.05 6.29
CA PHE A 103 -8.28 -2.67 6.47
C PHE A 103 -7.80 -2.44 7.91
N ALA A 104 -6.50 -2.19 8.08
CA ALA A 104 -5.89 -2.03 9.41
C ALA A 104 -5.60 -0.57 9.81
N ALA A 105 -5.93 0.39 8.95
CA ALA A 105 -5.48 1.79 9.05
C ALA A 105 -4.00 1.85 9.49
N SER A 106 -3.14 1.15 8.73
CA SER A 106 -1.73 0.96 9.07
C SER A 106 -0.98 2.30 9.26
N PRO A 107 0.13 2.34 10.02
CA PRO A 107 0.90 3.58 10.19
C PRO A 107 1.31 4.24 8.87
N SER A 108 1.63 3.43 7.84
CA SER A 108 1.90 3.91 6.49
C SER A 108 0.69 4.57 5.83
N TRP A 109 -0.50 3.99 6.00
CA TRP A 109 -1.75 4.61 5.50
C TRP A 109 -2.05 5.91 6.24
N GLN A 110 -1.93 5.94 7.57
CA GLN A 110 -2.15 7.16 8.36
C GLN A 110 -1.20 8.29 7.94
N LYS A 111 0.09 7.98 7.77
CA LYS A 111 1.06 8.95 7.28
C LYS A 111 0.67 9.49 5.90
N GLY A 112 0.28 8.61 4.97
CA GLY A 112 -0.21 8.99 3.65
C GLY A 112 -1.44 9.89 3.73
N PHE A 113 -2.43 9.49 4.53
CA PHE A 113 -3.68 10.22 4.76
C PHE A 113 -3.43 11.63 5.30
N PHE A 114 -2.62 11.78 6.36
CA PHE A 114 -2.29 13.10 6.91
C PHE A 114 -1.45 13.96 5.96
N THR A 115 -0.56 13.33 5.17
CA THR A 115 0.22 14.06 4.16
C THR A 115 -0.70 14.59 3.06
N SER A 116 -1.60 13.75 2.54
CA SER A 116 -2.57 14.14 1.50
C SER A 116 -3.58 15.18 1.97
N GLU A 117 -3.88 15.18 3.27
CA GLU A 117 -4.78 16.16 3.90
C GLU A 117 -4.07 17.50 4.15
N SER A 118 -2.81 17.45 4.61
CA SER A 118 -2.01 18.66 4.84
C SER A 118 -1.63 19.36 3.53
N THR A 119 -1.42 18.60 2.45
CA THR A 119 -1.33 19.12 1.08
C THR A 119 -2.74 19.31 0.52
N GLY A 120 -3.52 20.23 1.10
CA GLY A 120 -4.89 20.49 0.68
C GLY A 120 -5.01 20.56 -0.85
N ASN A 121 -5.68 19.56 -1.44
CA ASN A 121 -6.35 19.68 -2.74
C ASN A 121 -5.53 20.14 -3.97
N ALA A 122 -4.19 20.03 -3.99
CA ALA A 122 -3.38 20.49 -5.14
C ALA A 122 -2.98 19.37 -6.13
N ASP A 123 -2.85 18.11 -5.69
CA ASP A 123 -2.20 17.06 -6.50
C ASP A 123 -3.16 15.97 -7.04
N LYS A 124 -4.45 16.03 -6.70
CA LYS A 124 -5.45 15.00 -7.11
C LYS A 124 -5.70 14.96 -8.63
N LYS A 125 -5.26 15.97 -9.41
CA LYS A 125 -5.37 15.98 -10.89
C LYS A 125 -4.09 15.64 -11.65
N ALA A 126 -2.88 15.75 -11.08
CA ALA A 126 -1.65 15.67 -11.89
C ALA A 126 -1.10 14.25 -12.13
N LYS A 127 -1.44 13.27 -11.28
CA LYS A 127 -0.88 11.90 -11.38
C LYS A 127 -1.88 10.80 -11.74
N ARG A 128 -3.19 11.05 -11.66
CA ARG A 128 -4.22 10.08 -12.08
C ARG A 128 -4.58 10.17 -13.58
N THR A 129 -4.36 11.31 -14.24
CA THR A 129 -4.59 11.49 -15.68
C THR A 129 -3.43 11.00 -16.55
N ASN A 130 -2.20 10.92 -16.03
CA ASN A 130 -1.05 10.51 -16.85
C ASN A 130 -0.88 9.00 -17.08
N TYR A 131 -1.77 8.15 -16.54
CA TYR A 131 -1.75 6.70 -16.82
C TYR A 131 -2.97 6.20 -17.60
N SER A 132 -3.79 7.11 -18.16
CA SER A 132 -4.95 6.78 -18.99
C SER A 132 -4.91 7.39 -20.41
N SER A 133 -3.82 8.04 -20.80
CA SER A 133 -3.74 8.78 -22.08
C SER A 133 -2.53 8.46 -22.95
N ARG A 134 -1.90 7.30 -22.77
CA ARG A 134 -0.88 6.82 -23.72
C ARG A 134 -1.24 5.43 -24.26
N SER A 135 -2.44 5.36 -24.81
CA SER A 135 -2.76 4.41 -25.88
C SER A 135 -2.42 5.09 -27.20
N ARG A 136 -1.33 4.66 -27.82
CA ARG A 136 -1.16 4.48 -29.27
C ARG A 136 0.02 3.56 -29.47
#